data_AF-A0A7N2M4G4-F1
#
_entry.id   AF-A0A7N2M4G4-F1
#
_cell.length_a   1.000
_cell.length_b   1.000
_cell.length_c   1.000
_cell.angle_alpha   90.00
_cell.angle_beta   90.00
_cell.angle_gamma   90.00
#
_symmetry.space_group_name_H-M   'P 1'
#
loop_
_entity.id
_entity.type
_entity.pdbx_description
1 polymer ?
#
loop_
_entity_poly.entity_id
_entity_poly.type
_entity_poly.pdbx_seq_one_letter_code
_entity_poly.pdbx_strand_id
1 'polypeptide(L)'
;MMLLEINGWLKAHGYIPQTEIVSHDLGERQKEQSLEVHSEKLAMAFGLISTQPGTTIKIVRNLRVCLDCHAVTKLISKITGRKIVMRDCI
;
A
#
# COMPACT_ATOMS: atom_id res chain seq x y z
N MET A 1 2.02 -12.06 -9.11
CA MET A 1 1.62 -10.65 -9.38
C MET A 1 2.26 -9.78 -8.31
N MET A 2 2.87 -8.63 -8.67
CA MET A 2 3.63 -7.76 -7.75
C MET A 2 2.88 -7.39 -6.46
N LEU A 3 1.55 -7.30 -6.48
CA LEU A 3 0.75 -7.07 -5.27
C LEU A 3 0.93 -8.18 -4.22
N LEU A 4 1.02 -9.44 -4.65
CA LEU A 4 1.26 -10.58 -3.74
C LEU A 4 2.67 -10.52 -3.14
N GLU A 5 3.66 -10.09 -3.93
CA GLU A 5 5.03 -9.89 -3.44
C GLU A 5 5.09 -8.77 -2.41
N ILE A 6 4.43 -7.64 -2.69
CA ILE A 6 4.29 -6.54 -1.71
C ILE A 6 3.64 -7.05 -0.42
N ASN A 7 2.52 -7.76 -0.50
CA ASN A 7 1.85 -8.29 0.69
C ASN A 7 2.74 -9.30 1.45
N GLY A 8 3.53 -10.10 0.74
CA GLY A 8 4.54 -10.98 1.32
C GLY A 8 5.66 -10.20 2.02
N TRP A 9 6.21 -9.17 1.38
CA TRP A 9 7.24 -8.32 1.99
C TRP A 9 6.73 -7.60 3.24
N LEU A 10 5.51 -7.07 3.20
CA LEU A 10 4.89 -6.43 4.34
C LEU A 10 4.79 -7.41 5.52
N LYS A 11 4.25 -8.61 5.30
CA LYS A 11 4.14 -9.66 6.34
C LYS A 11 5.52 -10.04 6.90
N ALA A 12 6.53 -10.20 6.03
CA ALA A 12 7.89 -10.52 6.45
C ALA A 12 8.56 -9.40 7.28
N HIS A 13 8.10 -8.15 7.14
CA HIS A 13 8.57 -7.00 7.92
C HIS A 13 7.67 -6.67 9.12
N GLY A 14 6.79 -7.60 9.53
CA GLY A 14 5.96 -7.45 10.72
C GLY A 14 4.82 -6.45 10.58
N TYR A 15 4.39 -6.13 9.35
CA TYR A 15 3.21 -5.31 9.13
C TYR A 15 1.94 -6.03 9.62
N ILE A 16 1.15 -5.31 10.41
CA ILE A 16 -0.16 -5.72 10.90
C ILE A 16 -1.20 -4.79 10.26
N PRO A 17 -2.18 -5.31 9.49
CA PRO A 17 -3.21 -4.49 8.88
C PRO A 17 -4.07 -3.78 9.93
N GLN A 18 -4.35 -2.49 9.73
CA GLN A 18 -5.24 -1.72 10.61
C GLN A 18 -6.71 -1.92 10.22
N THR A 19 -7.31 -3.05 10.62
CA THR A 19 -8.68 -3.41 10.21
C THR A 19 -9.75 -2.47 10.76
N GLU A 20 -9.47 -1.71 11.84
CA GLU A 20 -10.43 -0.79 12.45
C GLU A 20 -10.87 0.35 11.52
N ILE A 21 -10.06 0.66 10.49
CA ILE A 21 -10.37 1.73 9.53
C ILE A 21 -11.39 1.30 8.46
N VAL A 22 -11.67 0.00 8.36
CA VAL A 22 -12.64 -0.54 7.42
C VAL A 22 -14.03 -0.41 8.05
N SER A 23 -14.78 0.61 7.63
CA SER A 23 -16.11 0.91 8.19
C SER A 23 -17.20 -0.09 7.80
N HIS A 24 -16.95 -0.98 6.83
CA HIS A 24 -17.93 -1.99 6.43
C HIS A 24 -18.04 -3.07 7.50
N ASP A 25 -19.28 -3.47 7.80
CA ASP A 25 -19.57 -4.59 8.70
C ASP A 25 -19.22 -5.92 8.01
N LEU A 26 -17.93 -6.27 8.12
CA LEU A 26 -17.31 -7.44 7.52
C LEU A 26 -16.59 -8.24 8.60
N GLY A 27 -16.38 -9.54 8.36
CA GLY A 27 -15.51 -10.33 9.22
C GLY A 27 -14.06 -9.84 9.15
N GLU A 28 -13.27 -10.02 10.21
CA GLU A 28 -11.88 -9.54 10.28
C GLU A 28 -11.03 -9.97 9.08
N ARG A 29 -11.14 -11.25 8.66
CA ARG A 29 -10.47 -11.75 7.46
C ARG A 29 -10.86 -10.99 6.19
N GLN A 30 -12.12 -10.61 6.05
CA GLN A 30 -12.60 -9.86 4.88
C GLN A 30 -12.11 -8.41 4.92
N LYS A 31 -12.01 -7.80 6.12
CA LYS A 31 -11.40 -6.48 6.28
C LYS A 31 -9.92 -6.49 5.89
N GLU A 32 -9.16 -7.49 6.35
CA GLU A 32 -7.76 -7.67 5.95
C GLU A 32 -7.62 -7.83 4.43
N GLN A 33 -8.44 -8.69 3.82
CA GLN A 33 -8.45 -8.89 2.37
C GLN A 33 -8.79 -7.61 1.61
N SER A 34 -9.71 -6.78 2.13
CA SER A 34 -10.02 -5.48 1.55
C SER A 34 -8.80 -4.54 1.57
N LEU A 35 -8.08 -4.49 2.68
CA LEU A 35 -6.84 -3.69 2.80
C LEU A 35 -5.72 -4.20 1.88
N GLU A 36 -5.64 -5.50 1.60
CA GLU A 36 -4.65 -6.08 0.69
C GLU A 36 -4.80 -5.61 -0.76
N VAL A 37 -6.00 -5.17 -1.15
CA VAL A 37 -6.34 -4.77 -2.54
C VAL A 37 -6.68 -3.30 -2.70
N HIS A 38 -6.38 -2.46 -1.69
CA HIS A 38 -6.53 -1.01 -1.81
C HIS A 38 -5.85 -0.46 -3.08
N SER A 39 -6.48 0.52 -3.70
CA SER A 39 -6.03 1.10 -4.97
C SER A 39 -4.64 1.72 -4.86
N GLU A 40 -4.25 2.21 -3.68
CA GLU A 40 -2.92 2.70 -3.37
C GLU A 40 -1.86 1.59 -3.45
N LYS A 41 -2.15 0.39 -2.92
CA LYS A 41 -1.25 -0.76 -3.03
C LYS A 41 -1.12 -1.23 -4.47
N LEU A 42 -2.23 -1.22 -5.23
CA LEU A 42 -2.21 -1.50 -6.66
C LEU A 42 -1.38 -0.46 -7.44
N ALA A 43 -1.51 0.83 -7.13
CA ALA A 43 -0.74 1.89 -7.76
C ALA A 43 0.76 1.77 -7.44
N MET A 44 1.11 1.40 -6.20
CA MET A 44 2.51 1.10 -5.83
C MET A 44 3.03 -0.13 -6.59
N ALA A 45 2.24 -1.20 -6.67
CA ALA A 45 2.60 -2.40 -7.42
C ALA A 45 2.85 -2.08 -8.90
N PHE A 46 1.95 -1.33 -9.53
CA PHE A 46 2.11 -0.89 -10.91
C PHE A 46 3.35 -0.01 -11.07
N GLY A 47 3.53 0.98 -10.19
CA GLY A 47 4.71 1.84 -10.20
C GLY A 47 6.02 1.05 -10.11
N LEU A 48 6.08 0.01 -9.25
CA LEU A 48 7.25 -0.85 -9.11
C LEU A 48 7.51 -1.69 -10.36
N ILE A 49 6.47 -2.21 -11.01
CA ILE A 49 6.59 -2.98 -12.26
C ILE A 49 7.05 -2.09 -13.41
N SER A 50 6.41 -0.92 -13.57
CA SER A 50 6.51 -0.10 -14.78
C SER A 50 7.75 0.79 -14.82
N THR A 51 8.57 0.81 -13.78
CA THR A 51 9.72 1.71 -13.70
C THR A 51 10.94 1.03 -13.11
N GLN A 52 12.12 1.43 -13.60
CA GLN A 52 13.39 0.83 -13.19
C GLN A 52 13.67 1.03 -11.68
N PRO A 53 14.44 0.12 -11.05
CA PRO A 53 14.91 0.29 -9.67
C PRO A 53 15.54 1.68 -9.45
N GLY A 54 15.32 2.25 -8.27
CA GLY A 54 15.79 3.60 -7.93
C GLY A 54 14.95 4.76 -8.48
N THR A 55 14.08 4.52 -9.48
CA THR A 55 13.17 5.57 -9.99
C THR A 55 12.22 6.06 -8.89
N THR A 56 12.01 7.38 -8.79
CA THR A 56 11.01 7.95 -7.88
C THR A 56 9.61 7.64 -8.38
N ILE A 57 8.76 7.07 -7.53
CA ILE A 57 7.35 6.79 -7.83
C ILE A 57 6.50 7.93 -7.25
N LYS A 58 5.62 8.52 -8.06
CA LYS A 58 4.65 9.53 -7.60
C LYS A 58 3.25 8.95 -7.76
N ILE A 59 2.47 8.95 -6.69
CA ILE A 59 1.08 8.49 -6.70
C ILE A 59 0.21 9.64 -6.24
N VAL A 60 -0.76 10.02 -7.07
CA VAL A 60 -1.72 11.07 -6.79
C VAL A 60 -3.10 10.45 -6.67
N ARG A 61 -3.80 10.76 -5.58
CA ARG A 61 -5.13 10.27 -5.27
C ARG A 61 -6.04 11.48 -5.06
N ASN A 62 -7.22 11.46 -5.66
CA ASN A 62 -8.22 12.51 -5.48
C ASN A 62 -9.05 12.31 -4.20
N LEU A 63 -8.92 11.14 -3.57
CA LEU A 63 -9.57 10.78 -2.31
C LEU A 63 -8.51 10.68 -1.21
N ARG A 64 -8.94 10.87 0.05
CA ARG A 64 -8.06 10.74 1.21
C ARG A 64 -7.53 9.31 1.27
N VAL A 65 -6.22 9.17 1.47
CA VAL A 65 -5.60 7.85 1.64
C VAL A 65 -5.79 7.41 3.09
N CYS A 66 -6.11 6.13 3.29
CA CYS A 66 -6.32 5.61 4.63
C CYS A 66 -5.01 5.50 5.42
N LEU A 67 -5.10 5.48 6.76
CA LEU A 67 -3.93 5.41 7.65
C LEU A 67 -3.04 4.19 7.37
N ASP A 68 -3.66 3.04 7.08
CA ASP A 68 -2.95 1.81 6.72
C ASP A 68 -2.11 1.99 5.45
N CYS A 69 -2.69 2.54 4.38
CA CYS A 69 -1.97 2.77 3.13
C CYS A 69 -0.86 3.81 3.27
N HIS A 70 -1.05 4.86 4.08
CA HIS A 70 0.02 5.80 4.43
C HIS A 70 1.20 5.10 5.12
N ALA A 71 0.93 4.17 6.05
CA ALA A 71 1.98 3.38 6.71
C ALA A 71 2.67 2.42 5.73
N VAL A 72 1.88 1.72 4.91
CA VAL A 72 2.38 0.79 3.89
C VAL A 72 3.28 1.49 2.88
N THR A 73 2.93 2.70 2.42
CA THR A 73 3.78 3.47 1.49
C THR A 73 5.18 3.72 2.06
N LYS A 74 5.27 4.10 3.35
CA LYS A 74 6.56 4.30 4.03
C LYS A 74 7.35 3.00 4.10
N LEU A 75 6.68 1.90 4.44
CA LEU A 75 7.33 0.60 4.57
C LEU A 75 7.84 0.07 3.22
N ILE A 76 7.04 0.17 2.15
CA ILE A 76 7.46 -0.21 0.79
C ILE A 76 8.62 0.66 0.31
N SER A 77 8.59 1.97 0.60
CA SER A 77 9.71 2.87 0.27
C SER A 77 11.01 2.40 0.94
N LYS A 78 10.94 1.97 2.20
CA LYS A 78 12.08 1.41 2.94
C LYS A 78 12.54 0.05 2.38
N ILE A 79 11.62 -0.87 2.11
CA ILE A 79 11.92 -2.22 1.60
C ILE A 79 12.57 -2.16 0.21
N THR A 80 12.04 -1.32 -0.67
CA THR A 80 12.50 -1.23 -2.06
C THR A 80 13.67 -0.27 -2.25
N GLY A 81 13.97 0.56 -1.24
CA GLY A 81 14.94 1.66 -1.35
C GLY A 81 14.51 2.77 -2.31
N ARG A 82 13.24 2.82 -2.70
CA ARG A 82 12.71 3.78 -3.69
C ARG A 82 11.98 4.92 -3.02
N LYS A 83 12.21 6.15 -3.49
CA LYS A 83 11.43 7.31 -3.06
C LYS A 83 10.00 7.19 -3.60
N ILE A 84 9.03 7.12 -2.70
CA ILE A 84 7.60 7.14 -3.05
C ILE A 84 6.99 8.43 -2.51
N VAL A 85 6.39 9.22 -3.40
CA VAL A 85 5.69 10.46 -3.05
C VAL A 85 4.20 10.22 -3.22
N MET A 86 3.47 10.18 -2.10
CA MET A 86 2.02 10.05 -2.06
C MET A 86 1.40 11.43 -1.86
N ARG A 87 0.50 11.81 -2.76
CA ARG A 87 -0.31 13.04 -2.65
C ARG A 87 -1.77 12.64 -2.67
N ASP A 88 -2.49 12.97 -1.61
CA ASP A 88 -3.92 12.73 -1.47
C ASP A 88 -4.70 14.02 -1.22
N CYS A 89 -6.03 13.93 -1.11
CA CYS A 89 -6.84 15.08 -0.73
C CYS A 89 -6.71 15.35 0.78
N ILE A 90 -6.57 16.62 1.13
CA ILE A 90 -6.57 17.11 2.52
C ILE A 90 -7.98 17.04 3.07
#